data_AF-A0A2E2LC15-F1
#
_entry.id   AF-A0A2E2LC15-F1
#
_cell.length_a   1.000
_cell.length_b   1.000
_cell.length_c   1.000
_cell.angle_alpha   90.00
_cell.angle_beta   90.00
_cell.angle_gamma   90.00
#
_symmetry.space_group_name_H-M   'P 1'
#
loop_
_entity.id
_entity.type
_entity.pdbx_description
1 polymer ?
#
loop_
_entity_poly.entity_id
_entity_poly.type
_entity_poly.pdbx_seq_one_letter_code
_entity_poly.pdbx_strand_id
1 'polypeptide(L)' 'MSESSTADSADDAMWEGFKPDAARAIRARQGFEEAVASTLDAPFDPSTHGRVVKAVEELSAAVPAALRVAQLRVGGAA' A
#
# COMPACT_ATOMS: atom_id res chain seq x y z
N MET A 1 -21.93 -16.37 27.51
CA MET A 1 -20.86 -15.36 27.55
C MET A 1 -19.59 -15.96 26.94
N SER A 2 -19.57 -16.20 25.62
CA SER A 2 -18.37 -16.75 24.93
C SER A 2 -18.25 -16.32 23.46
N GLU A 3 -19.20 -15.55 22.93
CA GLU A 3 -19.12 -15.02 21.54
C GLU A 3 -18.15 -13.82 21.42
N SER A 4 -17.90 -13.10 22.51
CA SER A 4 -17.07 -11.88 22.50
C SER A 4 -15.58 -12.16 22.19
N SER A 5 -15.00 -13.21 22.75
CA SER A 5 -13.53 -13.45 22.65
C SER A 5 -13.09 -13.95 21.27
N THR A 6 -13.98 -14.61 20.52
CA THR A 6 -13.68 -15.12 19.18
C THR A 6 -13.75 -14.02 18.13
N ALA A 7 -14.64 -13.03 18.33
CA ALA A 7 -14.74 -11.85 17.47
C ALA A 7 -13.49 -10.96 17.59
N ASP A 8 -13.06 -10.66 18.82
CA ASP A 8 -11.83 -9.86 19.07
C ASP A 8 -10.60 -10.51 18.42
N SER A 9 -10.48 -11.84 18.49
CA SER A 9 -9.35 -12.58 17.91
C SER A 9 -9.36 -12.60 16.37
N ALA A 10 -10.55 -12.58 15.75
CA ALA A 10 -10.69 -12.56 14.30
C ALA A 10 -10.39 -11.17 13.72
N ASP A 11 -10.82 -10.12 14.41
CA ASP A 11 -10.51 -8.73 14.06
C ASP A 11 -9.01 -8.43 14.19
N ASP A 12 -8.35 -8.97 15.24
CA ASP A 12 -6.90 -8.87 15.40
C ASP A 12 -6.14 -9.57 14.26
N ALA A 13 -6.53 -10.79 13.88
CA ALA A 13 -5.90 -11.51 12.77
C ALA A 13 -6.10 -10.79 11.42
N MET A 14 -7.29 -10.22 11.20
CA MET A 14 -7.59 -9.39 10.04
C MET A 14 -6.72 -8.14 9.99
N TRP A 15 -6.54 -7.47 11.14
CA TRP A 15 -5.74 -6.26 11.26
C TRP A 15 -4.24 -6.53 11.05
N GLU A 16 -3.73 -7.65 11.56
CA GLU A 16 -2.36 -8.09 11.31
C GLU A 16 -2.09 -8.44 9.84
N GLY A 17 -3.10 -8.95 9.11
CA GLY A 17 -3.02 -9.16 7.66
C GLY A 17 -3.08 -7.86 6.84
N PHE A 18 -3.85 -6.87 7.30
CA PHE A 18 -4.01 -5.57 6.65
C PHE A 18 -2.72 -4.74 6.66
N LYS A 19 -2.06 -4.64 7.82
CA LYS A 19 -0.87 -3.78 8.03
C LYS A 19 0.22 -3.95 6.97
N PRO A 20 0.71 -5.17 6.65
CA PRO A 20 1.78 -5.34 5.66
C PRO A 20 1.33 -4.97 4.24
N ASP A 21 0.07 -5.24 3.87
CA ASP A 21 -0.46 -4.85 2.56
C ASP A 21 -0.62 -3.33 2.44
N ALA A 22 -1.13 -2.69 3.49
CA ALA A 22 -1.22 -1.23 3.57
C ALA A 22 0.17 -0.58 3.50
N ALA A 23 1.13 -1.11 4.27
CA ALA A 23 2.51 -0.63 4.23
C ALA A 23 3.14 -0.77 2.84
N ARG A 24 2.89 -1.89 2.15
CA ARG A 24 3.39 -2.11 0.78
C ARG A 24 2.80 -1.11 -0.21
N ALA A 25 1.48 -0.91 -0.17
CA ALA A 25 0.80 0.05 -1.04
C ALA A 25 1.27 1.50 -0.80
N ILE A 26 1.40 1.90 0.48
CA ILE A 26 1.85 3.25 0.85
C ILE A 26 3.29 3.50 0.39
N ARG A 27 4.22 2.57 0.67
CA ARG A 27 5.63 2.73 0.27
C ARG A 27 5.78 2.83 -1.25
N ALA A 28 5.07 1.99 -2.01
CA ALA A 28 5.14 2.03 -3.46
C ALA A 28 4.58 3.35 -4.03
N ARG A 29 3.50 3.87 -3.43
CA ARG A 29 2.96 5.20 -3.79
C ARG A 29 3.96 6.31 -3.50
N GLN A 30 4.56 6.33 -2.31
CA GLN A 30 5.56 7.32 -1.91
C GLN A 30 6.78 7.30 -2.83
N GLY A 31 7.30 6.11 -3.17
CA GLY A 31 8.44 5.98 -4.08
C GLY A 31 8.14 6.51 -5.48
N PHE A 32 6.91 6.30 -5.98
CA PHE A 32 6.47 6.89 -7.24
C PHE A 32 6.35 8.42 -7.16
N GLU A 33 5.70 8.95 -6.12
CA GLU A 33 5.57 10.39 -5.89
C GLU A 33 6.95 11.08 -5.85
N GLU A 34 7.91 10.50 -5.13
CA GLU A 34 9.29 11.01 -5.02
C GLU A 34 10.05 10.94 -6.37
N ALA A 35 9.93 9.84 -7.10
CA ALA A 35 10.60 9.69 -8.40
C ALA A 35 10.09 10.71 -9.43
N VAL A 36 8.78 10.96 -9.45
CA VAL A 36 8.16 11.98 -10.31
C VAL A 36 8.60 13.38 -9.88
N ALA A 37 8.56 13.70 -8.58
CA ALA A 37 9.02 14.98 -8.06
C ALA A 37 10.47 15.27 -8.47
N SER A 38 11.37 14.29 -8.32
CA SER A 38 12.77 14.43 -8.75
C SER A 38 12.92 14.68 -10.25
N THR A 39 12.03 14.15 -11.08
CA THR A 39 12.04 14.41 -12.52
C THR A 39 11.54 15.83 -12.82
N LEU A 40 10.55 16.32 -12.08
CA LEU A 40 10.05 17.69 -12.23
C LEU A 40 11.08 18.74 -11.78
N ASP A 41 11.87 18.43 -10.75
CA ASP A 41 12.96 19.29 -10.27
C ASP A 41 14.15 19.31 -11.23
N ALA A 42 14.39 18.23 -11.98
CA ALA A 42 15.50 18.09 -12.92
C ALA A 42 15.04 17.45 -14.26
N PRO A 43 14.23 18.16 -15.08
CA PRO A 43 13.52 17.58 -16.22
C PRO A 43 14.41 17.14 -17.39
N PHE A 44 15.67 17.58 -17.42
CA PHE A 44 16.64 17.21 -18.45
C PHE A 44 17.69 16.21 -17.96
N ASP A 45 17.61 15.76 -16.70
CA ASP A 45 18.50 14.73 -16.18
C ASP A 45 17.97 13.33 -16.56
N PRO A 46 18.60 12.62 -17.52
CA PRO A 46 18.15 11.29 -17.95
C PRO A 46 18.24 10.23 -16.84
N SER A 47 18.97 10.50 -15.75
CA SER A 47 19.04 9.60 -14.60
C SER A 47 17.72 9.54 -13.81
N THR A 48 16.87 10.57 -13.91
CA THR A 48 15.56 10.63 -13.23
C THR A 48 14.52 9.75 -13.92
N HIS A 49 14.59 9.62 -15.25
CA HIS A 49 13.71 8.74 -16.04
C HIS A 49 13.79 7.28 -15.57
N GLY A 50 15.00 6.75 -15.35
CA GLY A 50 15.19 5.38 -14.87
C GLY A 50 14.55 5.13 -13.49
N ARG A 51 14.55 6.14 -12.60
CA ARG A 51 13.87 6.06 -11.31
C ARG A 51 12.36 6.01 -11.47
N VAL A 52 11.78 6.82 -12.36
CA VAL A 52 10.33 6.81 -12.61
C VAL A 52 9.88 5.45 -13.15
N VAL A 53 10.60 4.89 -14.13
CA VAL A 53 10.28 3.56 -14.67
C VAL A 53 10.28 2.50 -13.57
N LYS A 54 11.34 2.44 -12.76
CA LYS A 54 11.43 1.52 -11.62
C LYS A 54 10.30 1.73 -10.60
N ALA A 55 9.98 2.99 -10.29
CA ALA A 55 8.92 3.30 -9.34
C ALA A 55 7.53 2.91 -9.87
N VAL A 56 7.29 3.02 -11.18
CA VAL A 56 6.06 2.52 -11.82
C VAL A 56 5.96 1.00 -11.75
N GLU A 57 7.07 0.28 -11.94
CA GLU A 57 7.11 -1.18 -11.77
C GLU A 57 6.78 -1.58 -10.33
N GLU A 58 7.38 -0.91 -9.34
CA GLU A 58 7.13 -1.14 -7.91
C GLU A 58 5.68 -0.81 -7.52
N LEU A 59 5.12 0.29 -8.05
CA LEU A 59 3.73 0.68 -7.86
C LEU A 59 2.78 -0.37 -8.45
N SER A 60 3.06 -0.86 -9.65
CA SER A 60 2.28 -1.92 -10.31
C SER A 60 2.33 -3.23 -9.52
N ALA A 61 3.50 -3.60 -9.01
CA ALA A 61 3.68 -4.79 -8.18
C ALA A 61 3.00 -4.68 -6.79
N ALA A 62 2.61 -3.48 -6.37
CA ALA A 62 1.86 -3.23 -5.14
C ALA A 62 0.33 -3.28 -5.33
N VAL A 63 -0.18 -3.28 -6.56
CA VAL A 63 -1.62 -3.30 -6.86
C VAL A 63 -2.37 -4.43 -6.14
N PRO A 64 -1.89 -5.69 -6.10
CA PRO A 64 -2.61 -6.75 -5.40
C PRO A 64 -2.76 -6.48 -3.90
N ALA A 65 -1.76 -5.85 -3.26
CA ALA A 65 -1.82 -5.47 -1.86
C ALA A 65 -2.82 -4.33 -1.64
N ALA A 66 -2.82 -3.32 -2.51
CA ALA A 66 -3.79 -2.23 -2.48
C ALA A 66 -5.23 -2.74 -2.66
N LEU A 67 -5.45 -3.74 -3.53
CA LEU A 67 -6.76 -4.36 -3.71
C LEU A 67 -7.23 -5.11 -2.46
N ARG A 68 -6.35 -5.87 -1.80
CA ARG A 68 -6.67 -6.55 -0.53
C ARG A 68 -7.04 -5.55 0.57
N VAL A 69 -6.31 -4.43 0.64
CA VAL A 69 -6.60 -3.30 1.52
C VAL A 69 -7.98 -2.68 1.21
N ALA A 70 -8.30 -2.45 -0.06
CA ALA A 70 -9.58 -1.86 -0.46
C ALA A 70 -10.79 -2.79 -0.25
N GLN A 71 -10.56 -4.11 -0.31
CA GLN A 71 -11.59 -5.13 -0.08
C GLN A 71 -11.81 -5.44 1.40
N LEU A 72 -10.96 -4.92 2.27
CA LEU A 72 -11.08 -5.11 3.71
C LEU A 72 -12.34 -4.38 4.20
N ARG A 73 -13.44 -5.12 4.32
CA ARG A 73 -14.67 -4.61 4.93
C ARG A 73 -14.41 -4.47 6.43
N VAL A 74 -14.40 -3.24 6.93
CA VAL A 74 -14.35 -2.98 8.38
C VAL A 74 -15.65 -3.53 8.97
N GLY A 75 -15.60 -4.76 9.48
CA GLY A 75 -16.71 -5.43 10.13
C GLY A 75 -16.93 -4.85 11.52
N GLY A 76 -17.44 -3.61 11.59
CA GLY A 76 -17.65 -2.93 12.87
C GLY A 76 -18.56 -1.71 12.80
N ALA A 77 -19.35 -1.58 11.72
CA ALA A 77 -20.39 -0.56 11.61
C ALA A 77 -21.70 -1.21 11.14
N ALA A 78 -22.35 -1.93 12.06
CA ALA A 78 -23.77 -2.25 12.01
C ALA A 78 -24.30 -2.30 13.45
#